data_AF-A0A0N4T7Q6-F1
#
_entry.id   AF-A0A0N4T7Q6-F1
#
_cell.length_a   1.000
_cell.length_b   1.000
_cell.length_c   1.000
_cell.angle_alpha   90.00
_cell.angle_beta   90.00
_cell.angle_gamma   90.00
#
_symmetry.space_group_name_H-M   'P 1'
#
loop_
_entity.id
_entity.type
_entity.pdbx_description
1 polymer ?
#
loop_
_entity_poly.entity_id
_entity_poly.type
_entity_poly.pdbx_seq_one_letter_code
_entity_poly.pdbx_strand_id
1 'polypeptide(L)'
;MCHTFISLDELERCLAYIPTYGLPGMTDCLKGEELVFAATYTFQPIRVIRISSEELHTLTNEEVEPAVGSYDFRDVPDMIDRFIIWLVFLKIRIEEQFRSGVTRRSSRSSLLLEERSVERPFDFASLCFNFNPANVIPGTQFSFAHNKLILIVPTQNALYRFTFEIAIQKKNKVQSVLKLSEDQAFLYSYDSYELASSKSACRASVVHTTSTGTSAVYSLGDGQIVLVQMRHEPGSRGQGYEKVIRGEGLLQRVMKAAHQLSLVVSLASCVVYHDILFYVLFDDRRLHVYMVCLLFVYFQKM
;
A
#
# COMPACT_ATOMS: atom_id res chain seq x y z
N MET A 1 -8.48 -16.52 14.43
CA MET A 1 -7.99 -15.16 14.72
C MET A 1 -7.95 -15.05 16.22
N CYS A 2 -6.78 -14.79 16.78
CA CYS A 2 -6.64 -14.44 18.19
C CYS A 2 -6.72 -12.92 18.29
N HIS A 3 -7.55 -12.41 19.20
CA HIS A 3 -7.74 -10.98 19.42
C HIS A 3 -7.10 -10.62 20.76
N THR A 4 -6.15 -9.70 20.73
CA THR A 4 -5.55 -9.12 21.93
C THR A 4 -5.84 -7.64 21.94
N PHE A 5 -6.32 -7.14 23.09
CA PHE A 5 -6.62 -5.73 23.31
C PHE A 5 -5.46 -5.12 24.08
N ILE A 6 -4.91 -4.02 23.59
CA ILE A 6 -3.96 -3.17 24.33
C ILE A 6 -4.55 -1.77 24.31
N SER A 7 -4.73 -1.17 25.48
CA SER A 7 -5.19 0.22 25.58
C SER A 7 -4.08 1.18 25.15
N LEU A 8 -4.43 2.37 24.64
CA LEU A 8 -3.44 3.36 24.22
C LEU A 8 -2.51 3.75 25.40
N ASP A 9 -3.06 3.85 26.61
CA ASP A 9 -2.33 4.11 27.85
C ASP A 9 -1.32 3.00 28.19
N GLU A 10 -1.63 1.74 27.87
CA GLU A 10 -0.69 0.62 28.01
C GLU A 10 0.38 0.63 26.92
N LEU A 11 0.05 1.03 25.70
CA LEU A 11 1.03 1.16 24.62
C LEU A 11 2.04 2.28 24.92
N GLU A 12 1.56 3.44 25.40
CA GLU A 12 2.42 4.54 25.84
C GLU A 12 3.34 4.12 27.00
N ARG A 13 2.81 3.37 27.98
CA ARG A 13 3.62 2.80 29.07
C ARG A 13 4.68 1.81 28.58
N CYS A 14 4.36 0.97 27.60
CA CYS A 14 5.30 0.01 27.03
C CYS A 14 6.39 0.71 26.20
N LEU A 15 6.05 1.77 25.48
CA LEU A 15 7.02 2.56 24.68
C LEU A 15 7.89 3.48 25.54
N ALA A 16 7.39 3.95 26.69
CA ALA A 16 8.17 4.70 27.67
C ALA A 16 9.24 3.86 28.38
N TYR A 17 9.20 2.53 28.24
CA TYR A 17 10.10 1.59 28.90
C TYR A 17 11.16 0.99 27.95
N ILE A 18 11.63 1.76 26.95
CA ILE A 18 12.90 1.46 26.30
C ILE A 18 14.01 2.01 27.21
N PRO A 19 14.79 1.17 27.91
CA PRO A 19 15.93 1.66 28.67
C PRO A 19 16.94 2.17 27.64
N THR A 20 17.10 3.49 27.57
CA THR A 20 18.31 4.08 27.00
C THR A 20 19.47 3.62 27.86
N TYR A 21 20.12 2.52 27.48
CA TYR A 21 21.39 2.13 28.08
C TYR A 21 22.36 3.28 27.84
N GLY A 22 22.73 3.95 28.94
CA GLY A 22 23.60 5.10 28.94
C GLY A 22 24.97 4.75 28.39
N LEU A 23 25.28 5.30 27.22
CA LEU A 23 26.65 5.54 26.77
C LEU A 23 27.00 6.97 27.18
N PRO A 24 27.87 7.18 28.18
CA PRO A 24 28.32 8.52 28.55
C PRO A 24 29.32 9.01 27.51
N GLY A 25 28.97 10.06 26.75
CA GLY A 25 29.95 10.80 25.94
C GLY A 25 29.63 11.10 24.48
N MET A 26 28.38 10.95 24.01
CA MET A 26 27.98 11.41 22.66
C MET A 26 26.90 12.49 22.74
N THR A 27 27.24 13.63 23.33
CA THR A 27 26.54 14.91 23.07
C THR A 27 27.27 15.69 21.98
N ASP A 28 27.80 14.99 20.98
CA ASP A 28 28.14 15.63 19.71
C ASP A 28 26.89 15.58 18.84
N CYS A 29 26.27 16.75 18.77
CA CYS A 29 25.22 17.14 17.85
C CYS A 29 25.41 16.43 16.49
N LEU A 30 24.59 15.42 16.20
CA LEU A 30 24.39 14.94 14.84
C LEU A 30 23.78 16.12 14.06
N LYS A 31 24.62 16.99 13.49
CA LYS A 31 24.23 17.86 12.38
C LYS A 31 23.95 16.93 11.21
N GLY A 32 22.78 16.33 11.21
CA GLY A 32 22.27 15.59 10.07
C GLY A 32 22.13 16.58 8.93
N GLU A 33 22.95 16.43 7.90
CA GLU A 33 22.67 17.06 6.62
C GLU A 33 21.41 16.37 6.06
N GLU A 34 20.33 17.14 5.89
CA GLU A 34 19.06 16.63 5.37
C GLU A 34 18.99 16.92 3.87
N LEU A 35 18.86 15.86 3.07
CA LEU A 35 18.56 15.96 1.64
C LEU A 35 17.05 16.10 1.45
N VAL A 36 16.62 17.27 0.99
CA VAL A 36 15.20 17.59 0.78
C VAL A 36 14.83 17.43 -0.70
N PHE A 37 13.76 16.68 -0.97
CA PHE A 37 13.17 16.52 -2.29
C PHE A 37 11.78 17.16 -2.30
N ALA A 38 11.55 18.16 -3.15
CA ALA A 38 10.23 18.79 -3.27
C ALA A 38 9.45 18.24 -4.48
N ALA A 39 8.13 18.17 -4.35
CA ALA A 39 7.23 17.74 -5.42
C ALA A 39 7.34 18.64 -6.68
N THR A 40 7.84 19.87 -6.56
CA THR A 40 8.12 20.77 -7.67
C THR A 40 9.33 20.35 -8.52
N TYR A 41 10.18 19.45 -8.00
CA TYR A 41 11.35 18.90 -8.68
C TYR A 41 11.12 17.50 -9.24
N THR A 42 9.88 16.98 -9.19
CA THR A 42 9.58 15.70 -9.81
C THR A 42 9.79 15.81 -11.32
N PHE A 43 10.55 14.88 -11.89
CA PHE A 43 10.70 14.80 -13.34
C PHE A 43 9.33 14.60 -13.99
N GLN A 44 9.12 15.19 -15.16
CA GLN A 44 7.97 14.79 -15.98
C GLN A 44 8.05 13.28 -16.19
N PRO A 45 6.97 12.52 -15.90
CA PRO A 45 7.00 11.09 -16.01
C PRO A 45 7.33 10.72 -17.46
N ILE A 46 8.43 9.98 -17.62
CA ILE A 46 8.90 9.61 -18.96
C ILE A 46 7.88 8.68 -19.64
N ARG A 47 7.13 7.90 -18.85
CA ARG A 47 6.08 7.02 -19.34
C ARG A 47 4.85 7.04 -18.43
N VAL A 48 3.67 7.02 -19.05
CA VAL A 48 2.39 6.81 -18.37
C VAL A 48 1.80 5.48 -18.79
N ILE A 49 1.66 4.56 -17.84
CA ILE A 49 1.00 3.26 -18.03
C ILE A 49 -0.46 3.40 -17.58
N ARG A 50 -1.40 3.02 -18.46
CA ARG A 50 -2.82 2.99 -18.13
C ARG A 50 -3.19 1.58 -17.71
N ILE A 51 -3.78 1.46 -16.53
CA ILE A 51 -4.29 0.20 -16.00
C ILE A 51 -5.79 0.17 -16.31
N SER A 52 -6.24 -0.89 -16.97
CA SER A 52 -7.68 -1.11 -17.14
C SER A 52 -8.29 -1.45 -15.78
N SER A 53 -9.20 -0.60 -15.32
CA SER A 53 -10.06 -0.86 -14.17
C SER A 53 -11.50 -0.84 -14.66
N GLU A 54 -12.34 -1.74 -14.14
CA GLU A 54 -13.78 -1.61 -14.28
C GLU A 54 -14.27 -0.31 -13.63
N GLU A 55 -15.38 0.22 -14.13
CA GLU A 55 -15.96 1.45 -13.62
C GLU A 55 -16.49 1.25 -12.20
N LEU A 56 -16.21 2.20 -11.30
CA LEU A 56 -16.87 2.24 -10.00
C LEU A 56 -18.38 2.39 -10.21
N HIS A 57 -19.16 1.42 -9.73
CA HIS A 57 -20.62 1.46 -9.76
C HIS A 57 -21.23 2.48 -8.78
N THR A 58 -20.39 3.20 -8.02
CA THR A 58 -20.82 4.20 -7.04
C THR A 58 -20.77 5.61 -7.64
N LEU A 59 -21.91 6.30 -7.61
CA LEU A 59 -22.07 7.69 -8.08
C LEU A 59 -21.31 8.72 -7.21
N THR A 60 -20.73 8.28 -6.10
CA THR A 60 -19.95 9.10 -5.16
C THR A 60 -18.47 8.77 -5.33
N ASN A 61 -17.76 9.60 -6.10
CA ASN A 61 -16.31 9.70 -6.00
C ASN A 61 -16.00 10.29 -4.62
N GLU A 62 -15.81 9.42 -3.62
CA GLU A 62 -15.28 9.84 -2.32
C GLU A 62 -13.88 10.41 -2.53
N GLU A 63 -13.64 11.62 -2.02
CA GLU A 63 -12.33 12.25 -2.08
C GLU A 63 -11.32 11.38 -1.34
N VAL A 64 -10.26 10.98 -2.05
CA VAL A 64 -9.19 10.16 -1.48
C VAL A 64 -8.07 11.06 -1.01
N GLU A 65 -7.55 10.78 0.18
CA GLU A 65 -6.41 11.52 0.71
C GLU A 65 -5.16 11.31 -0.17
N PRO A 66 -4.40 12.39 -0.47
CA PRO A 66 -3.12 12.24 -1.12
C PRO A 66 -2.18 11.43 -0.23
N ALA A 67 -1.36 10.58 -0.85
CA ALA A 67 -0.43 9.73 -0.15
C ALA A 67 0.97 9.87 -0.77
N VAL A 68 1.99 9.77 0.07
CA VAL A 68 3.39 9.77 -0.33
C VAL A 68 4.13 8.73 0.49
N GLY A 69 5.20 8.18 -0.06
CA GLY A 69 6.10 7.34 0.68
C GLY A 69 7.38 7.06 -0.08
N SER A 70 8.23 6.26 0.56
CA SER A 70 9.51 5.87 0.00
C SER A 70 9.78 4.40 0.25
N TYR A 71 10.63 3.83 -0.58
CA TYR A 71 11.20 2.50 -0.41
C TYR A 71 12.69 2.59 -0.67
N ASP A 72 13.48 2.21 0.32
CA ASP A 72 14.92 2.07 0.16
C ASP A 72 15.26 0.61 -0.20
N PHE A 73 16.33 0.42 -0.96
CA PHE A 73 16.74 -0.90 -1.44
C PHE A 73 17.66 -1.63 -0.43
N ARG A 74 17.53 -1.39 0.88
CA ARG A 74 18.40 -2.04 1.89
C ARG A 74 18.27 -3.57 1.91
N ASP A 75 17.13 -4.09 1.48
CA ASP A 75 16.83 -5.51 1.33
C ASP A 75 17.29 -6.11 -0.02
N VAL A 76 17.82 -5.28 -0.93
CA VAL A 76 18.32 -5.70 -2.25
C VAL A 76 19.86 -5.64 -2.28
N PRO A 77 20.54 -6.74 -2.62
CA PRO A 77 22.00 -6.75 -2.74
C PRO A 77 22.52 -5.71 -3.73
N ASP A 78 23.64 -5.06 -3.40
CA ASP A 78 24.37 -4.10 -4.25
C ASP A 78 23.56 -2.84 -4.67
N MET A 79 22.49 -2.51 -3.96
CA MET A 79 21.60 -1.37 -4.28
C MET A 79 21.33 -0.43 -3.09
N ILE A 80 22.11 -0.52 -2.01
CA ILE A 80 21.88 0.23 -0.76
C ILE A 80 21.89 1.76 -0.92
N ASP A 81 22.52 2.28 -1.98
CA ASP A 81 22.58 3.70 -2.32
C ASP A 81 21.32 4.22 -3.02
N ARG A 82 20.36 3.34 -3.35
CA ARG A 82 19.17 3.65 -4.13
C ARG A 82 17.92 3.70 -3.27
N PHE A 83 16.94 4.46 -3.75
CA PHE A 83 15.59 4.48 -3.18
C PHE A 83 14.56 4.91 -4.23
N ILE A 84 13.31 4.54 -4.03
CA ILE A 84 12.15 5.02 -4.78
C ILE A 84 11.34 5.94 -3.88
N ILE A 85 10.94 7.09 -4.40
CA ILE A 85 9.87 7.92 -3.84
C ILE A 85 8.62 7.68 -4.69
N TRP A 86 7.47 7.55 -4.04
CA TRP A 86 6.19 7.46 -4.73
C TRP A 86 5.22 8.53 -4.24
N LEU A 87 4.42 9.06 -5.15
CA LEU A 87 3.40 10.08 -4.89
C LEU A 87 2.08 9.68 -5.54
N VAL A 88 1.03 9.62 -4.74
CA VAL A 88 -0.35 9.56 -5.18
C VAL A 88 -0.88 10.98 -5.24
N PHE A 89 -1.21 11.44 -6.44
CA PHE A 89 -1.82 12.75 -6.63
C PHE A 89 -3.10 12.63 -7.45
N LEU A 90 -4.11 13.37 -7.01
CA LEU A 90 -5.33 13.58 -7.75
C LEU A 90 -5.08 14.72 -8.74
N LYS A 91 -4.95 14.40 -10.03
CA LYS A 91 -4.91 15.43 -11.06
C LYS A 91 -6.34 15.91 -11.30
N ILE A 92 -6.79 16.89 -10.52
CA ILE A 92 -8.00 17.64 -10.82
C ILE A 92 -7.66 18.57 -11.99
N ARG A 93 -7.91 18.13 -13.23
CA ARG A 93 -8.03 19.07 -14.35
C ARG A 93 -9.36 19.81 -14.16
N ILE A 94 -9.29 21.03 -13.65
CA ILE A 94 -10.36 22.00 -13.89
C ILE A 94 -10.13 22.53 -15.32
N GLU A 95 -11.21 22.59 -16.09
CA GLU A 95 -11.34 23.18 -17.44
C GLU A 95 -10.96 22.31 -18.65
N GLU A 96 -11.96 21.56 -19.15
CA GLU A 96 -12.33 21.68 -20.56
C GLU A 96 -13.75 22.26 -20.60
N GLN A 97 -13.89 23.55 -20.94
CA GLN A 97 -15.18 24.15 -21.28
C GLN A 97 -15.69 23.49 -22.57
N PHE A 98 -16.39 22.37 -22.44
CA PHE A 98 -17.24 21.89 -23.53
C PHE A 98 -18.43 22.85 -23.67
N ARG A 99 -18.74 23.25 -24.92
CA ARG A 99 -19.82 24.16 -25.32
C ARG A 99 -21.25 23.78 -24.86
N SER A 100 -21.42 22.77 -24.01
CA SER A 100 -22.74 22.27 -23.56
C SER A 100 -23.03 22.48 -22.07
N GLY A 101 -22.25 23.27 -21.32
CA GLY A 101 -22.60 23.66 -19.94
C GLY A 101 -22.56 22.53 -18.89
N VAL A 102 -22.03 21.35 -19.23
CA VAL A 102 -21.87 20.23 -18.29
C VAL A 102 -20.40 20.11 -17.89
N THR A 103 -20.06 20.54 -16.67
CA THR A 103 -18.74 20.36 -16.09
C THR A 103 -18.60 18.92 -15.60
N ARG A 104 -17.98 18.03 -16.40
CA ARG A 104 -17.54 16.72 -15.89
C ARG A 104 -16.20 16.88 -15.17
N ARG A 105 -16.20 16.79 -13.84
CA ARG A 105 -14.96 16.60 -13.06
C ARG A 105 -14.44 15.19 -13.35
N SER A 106 -13.38 15.04 -14.14
CA SER A 106 -12.63 13.77 -14.20
C SER A 106 -11.51 13.82 -13.16
N SER A 107 -11.73 13.27 -11.97
CA SER A 107 -10.65 13.00 -11.03
C SER A 107 -9.80 11.87 -11.59
N ARG A 108 -8.56 12.17 -12.01
CA ARG A 108 -7.61 11.14 -12.46
C ARG A 108 -6.62 10.91 -11.33
N SER A 109 -6.81 9.84 -10.56
CA SER A 109 -5.78 9.38 -9.64
C SER A 109 -4.62 8.79 -10.42
N SER A 110 -3.41 9.20 -10.07
CA SER A 110 -2.19 8.67 -10.66
C SER A 110 -1.15 8.43 -9.58
N LEU A 111 -0.40 7.34 -9.73
CA LEU A 111 0.73 7.00 -8.90
C LEU A 111 2.00 7.31 -9.68
N LEU A 112 2.74 8.32 -9.27
CA LEU A 112 4.08 8.61 -9.77
C LEU A 112 5.11 7.88 -8.91
N LEU A 113 6.06 7.23 -9.56
CA LEU A 113 7.22 6.62 -8.98
C LEU A 113 8.46 7.31 -9.52
N GLU A 114 9.43 7.52 -8.65
CA GLU A 114 10.69 8.13 -9.00
C GLU A 114 11.83 7.45 -8.25
N GLU A 115 12.79 6.92 -9.00
CA GLU A 115 13.97 6.26 -8.47
C GLU A 115 15.16 7.24 -8.41
N ARG A 116 15.86 7.22 -7.29
CA ARG A 116 17.01 8.08 -7.00
C ARG A 116 18.15 7.24 -6.45
N SER A 117 19.38 7.74 -6.58
CA SER A 117 20.56 7.23 -5.89
C SER A 117 21.31 8.40 -5.26
N VAL A 118 21.92 8.16 -4.10
CA VAL A 118 22.81 9.12 -3.43
C VAL A 118 24.20 9.19 -4.09
N GLU A 119 24.58 8.18 -4.87
CA GLU A 119 25.90 8.09 -5.50
C GLU A 119 25.89 8.53 -6.97
N ARG A 120 24.78 8.33 -7.70
CA ARG A 120 24.73 8.56 -9.15
C ARG A 120 23.35 8.97 -9.66
N PRO A 121 23.27 9.75 -10.76
CA PRO A 121 22.01 10.04 -11.43
C PRO A 121 21.57 8.89 -12.37
N PHE A 122 20.29 8.86 -12.70
CA PHE A 122 19.70 7.92 -13.66
C PHE A 122 18.95 8.67 -14.78
N ASP A 123 19.17 8.28 -16.03
CA ASP A 123 18.56 8.94 -17.19
C ASP A 123 17.08 8.57 -17.43
N PHE A 124 16.57 7.51 -16.78
CA PHE A 124 15.21 6.98 -16.97
C PHE A 124 14.63 6.40 -15.68
N ALA A 125 14.30 7.29 -14.75
CA ALA A 125 14.02 6.93 -13.37
C ALA A 125 12.63 7.34 -12.89
N SER A 126 11.68 7.60 -13.79
CA SER A 126 10.32 7.96 -13.41
C SER A 126 9.27 7.18 -14.20
N LEU A 127 8.20 6.78 -13.51
CA LEU A 127 7.10 6.01 -14.06
C LEU A 127 5.78 6.47 -13.46
N CYS A 128 4.74 6.64 -14.28
CA CYS A 128 3.41 7.00 -13.80
C CYS A 128 2.40 5.90 -14.14
N PHE A 129 1.68 5.41 -13.14
CA PHE A 129 0.52 4.55 -13.32
C PHE A 129 -0.77 5.36 -13.23
N ASN A 130 -1.70 5.11 -14.14
CA ASN A 130 -3.02 5.72 -14.16
C ASN A 130 -4.07 4.63 -14.00
N PHE A 131 -4.83 4.70 -12.90
CA PHE A 131 -5.85 3.72 -12.49
C PHE A 131 -7.29 4.16 -12.79
N ASN A 132 -7.46 5.27 -13.52
CA ASN A 132 -8.78 5.81 -13.82
C ASN A 132 -9.72 4.74 -14.42
N PRO A 133 -10.97 4.61 -13.91
CA PRO A 133 -11.65 5.56 -13.02
C PRO A 133 -11.41 5.37 -11.51
N ALA A 134 -10.71 4.32 -11.08
CA ALA A 134 -10.45 4.08 -9.67
C ALA A 134 -9.41 5.04 -9.08
N ASN A 135 -9.62 5.45 -7.84
CA ASN A 135 -8.63 6.22 -7.09
C ASN A 135 -7.68 5.30 -6.32
N VAL A 136 -6.39 5.64 -6.31
CA VAL A 136 -5.37 4.98 -5.49
C VAL A 136 -5.53 5.50 -4.07
N ILE A 137 -5.65 4.60 -3.10
CA ILE A 137 -5.83 4.94 -1.69
C ILE A 137 -4.51 4.85 -0.91
N PRO A 138 -4.39 5.49 0.27
CA PRO A 138 -3.25 5.27 1.15
C PRO A 138 -3.03 3.78 1.43
N GLY A 139 -1.78 3.33 1.33
CA GLY A 139 -1.41 1.92 1.52
C GLY A 139 -0.51 1.31 0.45
N THR A 140 -0.04 2.11 -0.52
CA THR A 140 0.93 1.66 -1.53
C THR A 140 2.24 1.23 -0.84
N GLN A 141 2.77 0.07 -1.25
CA GLN A 141 3.94 -0.55 -0.64
C GLN A 141 4.85 -1.17 -1.69
N PHE A 142 6.16 -1.14 -1.44
CA PHE A 142 7.15 -1.96 -2.13
C PHE A 142 7.65 -3.09 -1.23
N SER A 143 8.00 -4.21 -1.84
CA SER A 143 8.63 -5.36 -1.16
C SER A 143 9.58 -6.06 -2.12
N PHE A 144 10.71 -6.53 -1.61
CA PHE A 144 11.59 -7.42 -2.38
C PHE A 144 11.36 -8.88 -1.99
N ALA A 145 11.00 -9.71 -2.97
CA ALA A 145 10.79 -11.13 -2.78
C ALA A 145 11.16 -11.91 -4.04
N HIS A 146 11.76 -13.10 -3.87
CA HIS A 146 12.15 -13.98 -4.97
C HIS A 146 13.00 -13.30 -6.06
N ASN A 147 13.90 -12.40 -5.65
CA ASN A 147 14.74 -11.59 -6.54
C ASN A 147 13.97 -10.62 -7.46
N LYS A 148 12.76 -10.24 -7.06
CA LYS A 148 11.92 -9.29 -7.79
C LYS A 148 11.48 -8.18 -6.86
N LEU A 149 11.42 -6.97 -7.40
CA LEU A 149 10.79 -5.86 -6.72
C LEU A 149 9.29 -5.92 -7.01
N ILE A 150 8.48 -5.89 -5.96
CA ILE A 150 7.04 -6.01 -6.04
C ILE A 150 6.43 -4.71 -5.54
N LEU A 151 5.69 -4.05 -6.41
CA LEU A 151 4.88 -2.89 -6.07
C LEU A 151 3.44 -3.34 -5.85
N ILE A 152 2.89 -3.06 -4.68
CA ILE A 152 1.49 -3.29 -4.37
C ILE A 152 0.77 -1.95 -4.26
N VAL A 153 -0.31 -1.80 -5.04
CA VAL A 153 -1.10 -0.57 -5.13
C VAL A 153 -2.56 -0.88 -4.79
N PRO A 154 -3.04 -0.46 -3.61
CA PRO A 154 -4.47 -0.52 -3.31
C PRO A 154 -5.21 0.65 -3.98
N THR A 155 -6.32 0.36 -4.64
CA THR A 155 -7.32 1.33 -5.08
C THR A 155 -8.60 1.19 -4.27
N GLN A 156 -9.58 2.06 -4.52
CA GLN A 156 -10.89 2.00 -3.85
C GLN A 156 -11.64 0.67 -4.06
N ASN A 157 -11.32 -0.09 -5.11
CA ASN A 157 -12.05 -1.28 -5.53
C ASN A 157 -11.17 -2.47 -5.90
N ALA A 158 -9.84 -2.34 -5.88
CA ALA A 158 -8.93 -3.44 -6.22
C ALA A 158 -7.59 -3.35 -5.49
N LEU A 159 -6.89 -4.49 -5.44
CA LEU A 159 -5.49 -4.60 -5.04
C LEU A 159 -4.69 -4.99 -6.26
N TYR A 160 -3.75 -4.15 -6.70
CA TYR A 160 -2.86 -4.44 -7.82
C TYR A 160 -1.48 -4.83 -7.31
N ARG A 161 -0.85 -5.79 -7.99
CA ARG A 161 0.52 -6.21 -7.72
C ARG A 161 1.31 -6.22 -9.03
N PHE A 162 2.33 -5.37 -9.11
CA PHE A 162 3.24 -5.25 -10.24
C PHE A 162 4.59 -5.85 -9.86
N THR A 163 5.18 -6.60 -10.79
CA THR A 163 6.47 -7.26 -10.58
C THR A 163 7.51 -6.65 -11.51
N PHE A 164 8.62 -6.17 -10.94
CA PHE A 164 9.78 -5.69 -11.68
C PHE A 164 10.91 -6.70 -11.53
N GLU A 165 11.41 -7.19 -12.65
CA GLU A 165 12.57 -8.07 -12.68
C GLU A 165 13.82 -7.28 -12.31
N ILE A 166 14.45 -7.54 -11.17
CA ILE A 166 15.74 -6.93 -10.88
C ILE A 166 16.81 -7.80 -11.56
N ALA A 167 17.23 -7.40 -12.75
CA ALA A 167 18.45 -7.96 -13.32
C ALA A 167 19.61 -7.54 -12.40
N ILE A 168 20.14 -8.47 -11.61
CA ILE A 168 21.43 -8.30 -10.94
C ILE A 168 22.48 -8.20 -12.05
N GLN A 169 22.63 -7.00 -12.62
CA GLN A 169 23.47 -6.81 -13.80
C GLN A 169 24.94 -6.93 -13.41
N LYS A 170 25.73 -7.59 -14.27
CA LYS A 170 27.19 -7.61 -14.17
C LYS A 170 27.72 -6.17 -14.15
N LYS A 171 28.39 -5.80 -13.05
CA LYS A 171 29.26 -4.64 -12.69
C LYS A 171 29.32 -3.33 -13.51
N ASN A 172 28.98 -3.26 -14.80
CA ASN A 172 29.35 -2.13 -15.66
C ASN A 172 28.20 -1.32 -16.30
N LYS A 173 26.93 -1.68 -16.10
CA LYS A 173 25.79 -0.82 -16.51
C LYS A 173 24.69 -0.83 -15.47
N VAL A 174 24.75 0.07 -14.49
CA VAL A 174 23.67 0.24 -13.52
C VAL A 174 22.56 1.05 -14.19
N GLN A 175 21.40 0.43 -14.40
CA GLN A 175 20.21 1.08 -14.94
C GLN A 175 19.13 1.15 -13.85
N SER A 176 18.26 2.15 -13.94
CA SER A 176 17.05 2.26 -13.12
C SER A 176 16.19 1.00 -13.27
N VAL A 177 15.63 0.51 -12.15
CA VAL A 177 14.68 -0.60 -12.12
C VAL A 177 13.39 -0.19 -12.82
N LEU A 178 13.01 1.08 -12.69
CA LEU A 178 11.81 1.63 -13.34
C LEU A 178 11.93 1.68 -14.87
N LYS A 179 13.15 1.66 -15.42
CA LYS A 179 13.39 1.61 -16.87
C LYS A 179 12.84 0.33 -17.51
N LEU A 180 12.79 -0.78 -16.76
CA LEU A 180 12.29 -2.06 -17.28
C LEU A 180 10.80 -2.04 -17.61
N SER A 181 10.08 -0.99 -17.19
CA SER A 181 8.73 -0.70 -17.68
C SER A 181 8.67 -0.42 -19.18
N GLU A 182 9.81 -0.26 -19.88
CA GLU A 182 9.89 -0.14 -21.34
C GLU A 182 9.44 -1.40 -22.08
N ASP A 183 9.62 -2.58 -21.48
CA ASP A 183 9.26 -3.87 -22.09
C ASP A 183 7.73 -4.02 -22.22
N GLN A 184 7.24 -4.37 -23.41
CA GLN A 184 5.81 -4.66 -23.60
C GLN A 184 5.35 -5.84 -22.73
N ALA A 185 6.24 -6.77 -22.39
CA ALA A 185 5.93 -7.86 -21.46
C ALA A 185 5.55 -7.34 -20.06
N PHE A 186 6.13 -6.22 -19.61
CA PHE A 186 5.81 -5.60 -18.32
C PHE A 186 4.33 -5.20 -18.24
N LEU A 187 3.74 -4.71 -19.34
CA LEU A 187 2.31 -4.31 -19.39
C LEU A 187 1.37 -5.48 -19.10
N TYR A 188 1.82 -6.72 -19.30
CA TYR A 188 1.05 -7.93 -19.02
C TYR A 188 1.46 -8.61 -17.70
N SER A 189 2.53 -8.14 -17.05
CA SER A 189 3.15 -8.71 -15.84
C SER A 189 2.64 -8.04 -14.55
N TYR A 190 1.32 -7.96 -14.43
CA TYR A 190 0.67 -7.62 -13.16
C TYR A 190 -0.52 -8.54 -12.93
N ASP A 191 -0.88 -8.70 -11.66
CA ASP A 191 -2.11 -9.34 -11.23
C ASP A 191 -2.88 -8.44 -10.29
N SER A 192 -4.18 -8.69 -10.18
CA SER A 192 -5.07 -7.91 -9.34
C SER A 192 -6.14 -8.76 -8.67
N TYR A 193 -6.67 -8.25 -7.57
CA TYR A 193 -7.86 -8.76 -6.90
C TYR A 193 -8.88 -7.63 -6.80
N GLU A 194 -10.06 -7.83 -7.37
CA GLU A 194 -11.18 -6.87 -7.26
C GLU A 194 -11.96 -7.16 -5.99
N LEU A 195 -12.23 -6.12 -5.20
CA LEU A 195 -13.01 -6.23 -3.98
C LEU A 195 -14.45 -6.60 -4.31
N ALA A 196 -15.01 -7.56 -3.58
CA ALA A 196 -16.41 -7.97 -3.74
C ALA A 196 -17.40 -6.95 -3.14
N SER A 197 -16.91 -6.02 -2.33
CA SER A 197 -17.73 -4.97 -1.71
C SER A 197 -18.21 -3.94 -2.73
N SER A 198 -19.49 -3.57 -2.64
CA SER A 198 -20.05 -2.45 -3.40
C SER A 198 -19.69 -1.07 -2.84
N LYS A 199 -19.02 -1.02 -1.68
CA LYS A 199 -18.56 0.21 -1.03
C LYS A 199 -17.11 0.49 -1.40
N SER A 200 -16.81 1.77 -1.66
CA SER A 200 -15.46 2.23 -1.91
C SER A 200 -14.59 2.08 -0.66
N ALA A 201 -13.40 1.54 -0.82
CA ALA A 201 -12.37 1.59 0.21
C ALA A 201 -11.76 2.98 0.29
N CYS A 202 -11.41 3.41 1.51
CA CYS A 202 -10.81 4.72 1.76
C CYS A 202 -9.32 4.63 2.14
N ARG A 203 -8.89 3.53 2.77
CA ARG A 203 -7.50 3.27 3.17
C ARG A 203 -7.20 1.79 3.14
N ALA A 204 -5.94 1.43 2.98
CA ALA A 204 -5.45 0.08 3.15
C ALA A 204 -4.11 0.05 3.88
N SER A 205 -3.82 -1.10 4.49
CA SER A 205 -2.48 -1.45 4.93
C SER A 205 -2.12 -2.80 4.33
N VAL A 206 -0.95 -2.87 3.71
CA VAL A 206 -0.50 -4.01 2.90
C VAL A 206 0.71 -4.64 3.57
N VAL A 207 0.83 -5.96 3.39
CA VAL A 207 2.04 -6.73 3.69
C VAL A 207 2.25 -7.72 2.55
N HIS A 208 3.49 -7.84 2.11
CA HIS A 208 3.91 -8.90 1.20
C HIS A 208 5.01 -9.73 1.86
N THR A 209 4.87 -11.06 1.83
CA THR A 209 5.90 -11.99 2.30
C THR A 209 6.13 -13.08 1.26
N THR A 210 7.33 -13.67 1.28
CA THR A 210 7.69 -14.79 0.41
C THR A 210 6.85 -16.04 0.66
N SER A 211 6.39 -16.27 1.89
CA SER A 211 5.66 -17.48 2.27
C SER A 211 4.15 -17.39 2.07
N THR A 212 3.54 -16.23 2.35
CA THR A 212 2.07 -16.07 2.34
C THR A 212 1.56 -15.25 1.16
N GLY A 213 2.44 -14.68 0.35
CA GLY A 213 2.07 -13.75 -0.71
C GLY A 213 1.65 -12.38 -0.15
N THR A 214 0.64 -11.76 -0.75
CA THR A 214 0.16 -10.43 -0.36
C THR A 214 -1.05 -10.54 0.54
N SER A 215 -1.04 -9.89 1.69
CA SER A 215 -2.21 -9.66 2.54
C SER A 215 -2.45 -8.17 2.69
N ALA A 216 -3.68 -7.72 2.57
CA ALA A 216 -4.07 -6.33 2.72
C ALA A 216 -5.32 -6.22 3.57
N VAL A 217 -5.32 -5.28 4.51
CA VAL A 217 -6.53 -4.88 5.24
C VAL A 217 -7.00 -3.55 4.69
N TYR A 218 -8.25 -3.52 4.27
CA TYR A 218 -8.96 -2.35 3.76
C TYR A 218 -9.94 -1.84 4.81
N SER A 219 -10.04 -0.51 4.92
CA SER A 219 -11.19 0.17 5.53
C SER A 219 -12.11 0.68 4.43
N LEU A 220 -13.39 0.40 4.56
CA LEU A 220 -14.44 0.89 3.69
C LEU A 220 -15.03 2.20 4.22
N GLY A 221 -15.67 2.99 3.35
CA GLY A 221 -16.29 4.27 3.72
C GLY A 221 -17.38 4.18 4.80
N ASP A 222 -17.94 3.00 5.04
CA ASP A 222 -18.94 2.73 6.09
C ASP A 222 -18.34 2.18 7.40
N GLY A 223 -17.00 2.17 7.53
CA GLY A 223 -16.29 1.67 8.70
C GLY A 223 -16.11 0.15 8.73
N GLN A 224 -16.59 -0.59 7.72
CA GLN A 224 -16.29 -2.01 7.59
C GLN A 224 -14.81 -2.25 7.27
N ILE A 225 -14.29 -3.36 7.78
CA ILE A 225 -12.90 -3.78 7.56
C ILE A 225 -12.90 -5.08 6.76
N VAL A 226 -12.06 -5.14 5.72
CA VAL A 226 -11.97 -6.26 4.81
C VAL A 226 -10.52 -6.73 4.71
N LEU A 227 -10.27 -8.02 4.89
CA LEU A 227 -9.00 -8.67 4.62
C LEU A 227 -9.01 -9.25 3.21
N VAL A 228 -8.04 -8.87 2.39
CA VAL A 228 -7.77 -9.44 1.06
C VAL A 228 -6.45 -10.19 1.10
N GLN A 229 -6.41 -11.41 0.58
CA GLN A 229 -5.18 -12.20 0.45
C GLN A 229 -4.99 -12.70 -0.98
N MET A 230 -3.88 -12.35 -1.61
CA MET A 230 -3.48 -12.82 -2.94
C MET A 230 -2.31 -13.79 -2.80
N ARG A 231 -2.50 -15.04 -3.29
CA ARG A 231 -1.45 -16.05 -3.24
C ARG A 231 -0.35 -15.75 -4.26
N HIS A 232 0.83 -16.34 -4.03
CA HIS A 232 1.93 -16.31 -4.98
C HIS A 232 1.83 -17.54 -5.89
N GLU A 233 1.00 -17.48 -6.93
CA GLU A 233 1.06 -18.45 -8.02
C GLU A 233 1.40 -17.73 -9.33
N PRO A 234 2.53 -18.08 -9.98
CA PRO A 234 2.83 -17.59 -11.31
C PRO A 234 1.74 -18.03 -12.30
N GLY A 235 1.10 -17.06 -12.97
CA GLY A 235 0.15 -17.32 -14.06
C GLY A 235 -1.33 -17.38 -13.68
N SER A 236 -1.67 -17.39 -12.38
CA SER A 236 -3.04 -17.44 -11.88
C SER A 236 -3.58 -16.03 -11.63
N ARG A 237 -3.97 -15.28 -12.67
CA ARG A 237 -4.66 -13.98 -12.48
C ARG A 237 -5.92 -14.19 -11.62
N GLY A 238 -6.08 -13.39 -10.56
CA GLY A 238 -7.33 -13.33 -9.79
C GLY A 238 -7.52 -14.38 -8.70
N GLN A 239 -6.50 -15.19 -8.35
CA GLN A 239 -6.61 -16.07 -7.17
C GLN A 239 -6.34 -15.30 -5.87
N GLY A 240 -7.42 -14.86 -5.24
CA GLY A 240 -7.38 -14.28 -3.91
C GLY A 240 -8.62 -14.64 -3.09
N TYR A 241 -8.53 -14.43 -1.79
CA TYR A 241 -9.63 -14.62 -0.84
C TYR A 241 -9.91 -13.29 -0.13
N GLU A 242 -11.19 -12.94 -0.02
CA GLU A 242 -11.67 -11.81 0.74
C GLU A 242 -12.46 -12.26 1.96
N LYS A 243 -12.21 -11.61 3.10
CA LYS A 243 -12.94 -11.80 4.35
C LYS A 243 -13.30 -10.47 4.98
N VAL A 244 -14.59 -10.23 5.16
CA VAL A 244 -15.05 -9.14 6.01
C VAL A 244 -14.68 -9.45 7.47
N ILE A 245 -13.84 -8.61 8.07
CA ILE A 245 -13.44 -8.72 9.47
C ILE A 245 -14.56 -8.13 10.33
N ARG A 246 -15.43 -9.00 10.84
CA ARG A 246 -16.43 -8.61 11.84
C ARG A 246 -15.75 -8.60 13.21
N GLY A 247 -15.77 -7.49 13.93
CA GLY A 247 -15.43 -7.49 15.36
C GLY A 247 -16.36 -8.48 16.08
N GLU A 248 -15.82 -9.54 16.70
CA GLU A 248 -16.60 -10.73 17.03
C GLU A 248 -17.31 -10.69 18.39
N GLY A 249 -18.41 -11.47 18.46
CA GLY A 249 -19.20 -11.80 19.64
C GLY A 249 -20.71 -11.75 19.35
N LEU A 250 -21.42 -12.88 19.41
CA LEU A 250 -22.90 -12.93 19.35
C LEU A 250 -23.52 -12.01 20.42
N LEU A 251 -22.90 -11.98 21.61
CA LEU A 251 -23.21 -11.06 22.72
C LEU A 251 -22.92 -9.59 22.35
N GLN A 252 -21.82 -9.30 21.67
CA GLN A 252 -21.48 -7.93 21.27
C GLN A 252 -22.39 -7.42 20.14
N ARG A 253 -22.90 -8.30 19.27
CA ARG A 253 -23.91 -7.97 18.24
C ARG A 253 -25.26 -7.60 18.86
N VAL A 254 -25.65 -8.25 19.96
CA VAL A 254 -26.87 -7.91 20.71
C VAL A 254 -26.70 -6.57 21.45
N MET A 255 -25.51 -6.27 21.96
CA MET A 255 -25.24 -5.01 22.66
C MET A 255 -24.97 -3.81 21.72
N LYS A 256 -24.47 -4.03 20.50
CA LYS A 256 -24.11 -2.97 19.53
C LYS A 256 -25.25 -2.49 18.63
N ALA A 257 -26.47 -2.99 18.79
CA ALA A 257 -27.63 -2.45 18.07
C ALA A 257 -27.86 -0.93 18.33
N ALA A 258 -27.16 -0.34 19.31
CA ALA A 258 -27.23 1.07 19.67
C ALA A 258 -25.98 1.91 19.31
N HIS A 259 -24.92 1.35 18.73
CA HIS A 259 -23.68 2.11 18.44
C HIS A 259 -23.31 2.07 16.96
N GLN A 260 -23.26 3.25 16.34
CA GLN A 260 -22.69 3.48 15.01
C GLN A 260 -21.33 2.78 14.89
N LEU A 261 -21.06 2.21 13.72
CA LEU A 261 -19.75 1.66 13.39
C LEU A 261 -18.72 2.78 13.48
N SER A 262 -17.87 2.74 14.52
CA SER A 262 -16.73 3.63 14.70
C SER A 262 -15.88 3.64 13.42
N LEU A 263 -15.52 4.81 12.93
CA LEU A 263 -14.74 4.94 11.70
C LEU A 263 -13.27 4.58 11.96
N VAL A 264 -12.62 3.98 10.97
CA VAL A 264 -11.18 3.70 11.02
C VAL A 264 -10.40 4.98 10.71
N VAL A 265 -9.56 5.40 11.65
CA VAL A 265 -8.67 6.56 11.52
C VAL A 265 -7.36 6.17 10.87
N SER A 266 -6.79 5.02 11.25
CA SER A 266 -5.48 4.59 10.76
C SER A 266 -5.36 3.07 10.69
N LEU A 267 -4.59 2.61 9.70
CA LEU A 267 -4.21 1.21 9.49
C LEU A 267 -2.70 1.12 9.41
N ALA A 268 -2.12 0.19 10.15
CA ALA A 268 -0.71 -0.15 10.05
C ALA A 268 -0.54 -1.67 10.05
N SER A 269 0.55 -2.13 9.48
CA SER A 269 0.87 -3.55 9.42
C SER A 269 2.33 -3.78 9.78
N CYS A 270 2.61 -4.94 10.36
CA CYS A 270 3.98 -5.40 10.53
C CYS A 270 4.05 -6.92 10.45
N VAL A 271 5.24 -7.42 10.10
CA VAL A 271 5.57 -8.83 10.20
C VAL A 271 6.43 -9.03 11.43
N VAL A 272 5.98 -9.89 12.34
CA VAL A 272 6.75 -10.27 13.53
C VAL A 272 6.98 -11.77 13.44
N TYR A 273 8.24 -12.16 13.25
CA TYR A 273 8.64 -13.54 12.90
C TYR A 273 7.95 -14.04 11.62
N HIS A 274 6.89 -14.83 11.78
CA HIS A 274 6.10 -15.40 10.69
C HIS A 274 4.64 -14.92 10.70
N ASP A 275 4.27 -14.11 11.68
CA ASP A 275 2.91 -13.63 11.86
C ASP A 275 2.74 -12.23 11.29
N ILE A 276 1.67 -12.05 10.51
CA ILE A 276 1.27 -10.75 9.99
C ILE A 276 0.27 -10.15 10.98
N LEU A 277 0.62 -8.99 11.51
CA LEU A 277 -0.21 -8.21 12.42
C LEU A 277 -0.72 -6.96 11.70
N PHE A 278 -2.02 -6.72 11.80
CA PHE A 278 -2.67 -5.50 11.36
C PHE A 278 -3.21 -4.73 12.56
N TYR A 279 -2.81 -3.48 12.69
CA TYR A 279 -3.24 -2.55 13.72
C TYR A 279 -4.29 -1.62 13.13
N VAL A 280 -5.43 -1.51 13.79
CA VAL A 280 -6.55 -0.67 13.37
C VAL A 280 -6.90 0.28 14.50
N LEU A 281 -6.71 1.57 14.26
CA LEU A 281 -7.11 2.63 15.18
C LEU A 281 -8.46 3.20 14.75
N PHE A 282 -9.43 3.15 15.66
CA PHE A 282 -10.76 3.73 15.47
C PHE A 282 -10.84 5.16 16.03
N ASP A 283 -11.81 5.93 15.55
CA ASP A 283 -12.10 7.31 15.98
C ASP A 283 -12.45 7.41 17.47
N ASP A 284 -13.02 6.36 18.05
CA ASP A 284 -13.28 6.21 19.48
C ASP A 284 -12.05 5.79 20.30
N ARG A 285 -10.85 5.91 19.71
CA ARG A 285 -9.54 5.66 20.33
C ARG A 285 -9.26 4.20 20.68
N ARG A 286 -10.06 3.26 20.18
CA ARG A 286 -9.77 1.83 20.32
C ARG A 286 -8.71 1.42 19.31
N LEU A 287 -7.71 0.68 19.79
CA LEU A 287 -6.73 -0.01 18.95
C LEU A 287 -7.06 -1.49 18.91
N HIS A 288 -7.34 -2.02 17.73
CA HIS A 288 -7.50 -3.45 17.51
C HIS A 288 -6.27 -4.02 16.80
N VAL A 289 -5.82 -5.19 17.26
CA VAL A 289 -4.77 -5.95 16.60
C VAL A 289 -5.39 -7.21 16.01
N TYR A 290 -5.24 -7.38 14.69
CA TYR A 290 -5.67 -8.55 13.95
C TYR A 290 -4.44 -9.34 13.51
N MET A 291 -4.33 -10.55 14.01
CA MET A 291 -3.34 -11.50 13.55
C MET A 291 -3.92 -12.36 12.43
N VAL A 292 -3.22 -12.40 11.29
CA VAL A 292 -3.52 -13.35 10.22
C VAL A 292 -3.01 -14.72 10.64
N CYS A 293 -3.83 -15.49 11.34
CA CYS A 293 -3.53 -16.91 11.55
C CYS A 293 -3.61 -17.65 10.20
N LEU A 294 -2.51 -18.27 9.79
CA LEU A 294 -2.46 -19.31 8.76
C LEU A 294 -3.28 -20.54 9.22
N LEU A 295 -4.61 -20.45 9.24
CA LEU A 295 -5.49 -21.60 9.39
C LEU A 295 -5.78 -22.17 8.00
N PHE A 296 -4.75 -22.75 7.38
CA PHE A 296 -4.93 -23.77 6.37
C PHE A 296 -5.21 -25.08 7.09
N VAL A 297 -6.47 -25.35 7.43
CA VAL A 297 -6.91 -26.72 7.71
C VAL A 297 -7.78 -27.16 6.54
N TYR A 298 -7.24 -28.12 5.79
CA TYR A 298 -7.93 -28.94 4.82
C TYR A 298 -9.34 -29.31 5.32
N PHE A 299 -10.37 -28.95 4.55
CA PHE A 299 -11.57 -29.77 4.45
C PHE A 299 -11.73 -30.17 2.99
N GLN A 300 -11.01 -31.23 2.64
CA GLN A 300 -11.36 -32.05 1.50
C GLN A 300 -12.62 -32.83 1.92
N LYS A 301 -13.74 -32.57 1.23
CA LYS A 301 -14.96 -33.38 1.37
C LYS A 301 -14.58 -34.85 1.18
N MET A 302 -14.83 -35.67 2.20
CA MET A 302 -15.33 -37.03 1.98
C MET A 302 -16.85 -36.97 1.93
#